data_AF-A0A9X8M257-F1
#
_entry.id   AF-A0A9X8M257-F1
#
_cell.length_a   1.000
_cell.length_b   1.000
_cell.length_c   1.000
_cell.angle_alpha   90.00
_cell.angle_beta   90.00
_cell.angle_gamma   90.00
#
_symmetry.space_group_name_H-M   'P 1'
#
loop_
_entity.id
_entity.type
_entity.pdbx_description
1 polymer ?
#
loop_
_entity_poly.entity_id
_entity_poly.type
_entity_poly.pdbx_seq_one_letter_code
_entity_poly.pdbx_strand_id
1 'polypeptide(L)' 'MNAMLTSYHVVLTEKYRSLLENRWFWMVFALLVLGSLMAYAFYCTSRGYDFNGNIKLNWPKVWEMGIGCKAR' A
#
# COMPACT_ATOMS: atom_id res chain seq x y z
N MET A 1 7.93 -34.04 26.39
CA MET A 1 7.87 -34.07 24.92
C MET A 1 7.75 -32.63 24.45
N ASN A 2 8.77 -32.07 23.78
CA ASN A 2 8.73 -30.76 23.09
C ASN A 2 10.05 -30.45 22.34
N ALA A 3 11.15 -31.16 22.67
CA ALA A 3 12.46 -30.93 22.05
C ALA A 3 12.48 -31.07 20.52
N MET A 4 11.73 -32.02 19.98
CA MET A 4 11.62 -32.25 18.52
C MET A 4 10.76 -31.18 17.84
N LEU A 5 9.76 -30.64 18.52
CA LEU A 5 8.95 -29.55 18.00
C LEU A 5 9.75 -28.25 17.98
N THR A 6 10.53 -27.98 19.03
CA THR A 6 11.41 -26.81 19.12
C THR A 6 12.52 -26.85 18.08
N SER A 7 13.15 -28.00 17.85
CA SER A 7 14.19 -28.11 16.81
C SER A 7 13.60 -27.91 15.42
N TYR A 8 12.41 -28.44 15.16
CA TYR A 8 11.69 -28.23 13.92
C TYR A 8 11.35 -26.75 13.69
N HIS A 9 10.87 -26.04 14.72
CA HIS A 9 10.61 -24.60 14.65
C HIS A 9 11.87 -23.80 14.32
N VAL A 10 13.00 -24.06 14.98
CA VAL A 10 14.27 -23.36 14.72
C VAL A 10 14.71 -23.54 13.26
N VAL A 11 14.66 -24.77 12.74
CA VAL A 11 15.01 -25.07 11.34
C VAL A 11 14.09 -24.35 10.37
N LEU A 12 12.78 -24.29 10.64
CA LEU A 12 11.87 -23.49 9.83
C LEU A 12 12.19 -22.00 9.92
N THR A 13 12.39 -21.44 11.11
CA THR A 13 12.69 -20.01 11.28
C THR A 13 13.95 -19.63 10.53
N GLU A 14 14.97 -20.49 10.50
CA GLU A 14 16.22 -20.26 9.79
C GLU A 14 16.07 -20.39 8.27
N LYS A 15 15.32 -21.41 7.81
CA LYS A 15 15.02 -21.64 6.38
C LYS A 15 14.14 -20.54 5.78
N TYR A 16 13.20 -20.01 6.56
CA TYR A 16 12.32 -18.92 6.16
C TYR A 16 12.82 -17.55 6.66
N ARG A 17 14.06 -17.46 7.20
CA ARG A 17 14.61 -16.20 7.72
C ARG A 17 14.75 -15.12 6.66
N SER A 18 15.07 -15.52 5.43
CA SER A 18 15.15 -14.64 4.26
C SER A 18 13.80 -14.45 3.55
N LEU A 19 12.83 -15.32 3.85
CA LEU A 19 11.44 -15.27 3.39
C LEU A 19 10.49 -14.62 4.40
N LEU A 20 11.01 -14.16 5.56
CA LEU A 20 10.39 -13.19 6.44
C LEU A 20 10.25 -11.91 5.62
N GLU A 21 9.19 -11.95 4.83
CA GLU A 21 8.48 -10.89 4.13
C GLU A 21 9.13 -9.55 4.42
N ASN A 22 9.80 -8.97 3.41
CA ASN A 22 10.48 -7.69 3.52
C ASN A 22 9.43 -6.61 3.82
N ARG A 23 8.96 -6.56 5.07
CA ARG A 23 7.87 -5.72 5.55
C ARG A 23 8.28 -4.26 5.42
N TRP A 24 9.59 -4.01 5.43
CA TRP A 24 10.18 -2.73 5.13
C TRP A 24 9.89 -2.25 3.69
N PHE A 25 9.91 -3.15 2.70
CA PHE A 25 9.51 -2.80 1.33
C PHE A 25 8.06 -2.33 1.27
N TRP A 26 7.14 -3.02 1.94
CA TRP A 26 5.73 -2.64 2.02
C TRP A 26 5.52 -1.30 2.73
N MET A 27 6.30 -1.02 3.78
CA MET A 27 6.27 0.28 4.48
C MET A 27 6.75 1.42 3.58
N VAL A 28 7.86 1.22 2.85
CA VAL A 28 8.38 2.21 1.89
C VAL A 28 7.39 2.43 0.74
N PHE A 29 6.80 1.35 0.22
CA PHE A 29 5.78 1.41 -0.82
C PHE A 29 4.55 2.21 -0.36
N ALA A 30 4.02 1.94 0.83
CA ALA A 30 2.89 2.68 1.39
C ALA A 30 3.20 4.18 1.53
N LEU A 31 4.41 4.52 1.97
CA LEU A 31 4.85 5.91 2.13
C LEU A 31 4.98 6.63 0.78
N LEU A 32 5.50 5.95 -0.25
CA LEU A 32 5.55 6.48 -1.62
C LEU A 32 4.16 6.76 -2.19
N VAL A 33 3.24 5.79 -2.06
CA VAL A 33 1.85 5.95 -2.51
C VAL A 33 1.21 7.15 -1.82
N LEU A 34 1.31 7.23 -0.49
CA LEU A 34 0.70 8.31 0.29
C LEU A 34 1.30 9.68 -0.06
N GLY A 35 2.62 9.76 -0.23
CA GLY A 35 3.31 10.98 -0.68
C GLY A 35 2.85 11.44 -2.07
N SER A 36 2.69 10.51 -3.02
CA SER A 36 2.19 10.84 -4.36
C SER A 36 0.75 11.38 -4.35
N LEU A 37 -0.12 10.80 -3.53
CA LEU A 37 -1.51 11.23 -3.37
C LEU A 37 -1.58 12.64 -2.78
N MET A 38 -0.78 12.92 -1.74
CA MET A 38 -0.72 14.24 -1.12
C MET A 38 -0.15 15.29 -2.06
N ALA A 39 0.91 14.98 -2.80
CA ALA A 39 1.48 15.88 -3.81
C ALA A 39 0.45 16.22 -4.90
N TYR A 40 -0.29 15.22 -5.38
CA TYR A 40 -1.33 15.42 -6.38
C TYR A 40 -2.52 16.22 -5.84
N ALA A 41 -2.94 15.96 -4.60
CA ALA A 41 -3.97 16.76 -3.93
C ALA A 41 -3.55 18.23 -3.79
N PHE A 42 -2.31 18.48 -3.36
CA PHE A 42 -1.77 19.84 -3.28
C PHE A 42 -1.73 20.53 -4.65
N TYR A 43 -1.31 19.80 -5.69
CA TYR A 43 -1.33 20.31 -7.06
C TYR A 43 -2.74 20.73 -7.51
N CYS A 44 -3.76 19.89 -7.29
CA CYS A 44 -5.14 20.22 -7.63
C CYS A 44 -5.61 21.49 -6.91
N THR A 45 -5.41 21.56 -5.59
CA THR A 45 -5.80 22.71 -4.77
C THR A 45 -5.08 23.99 -5.19
N SER A 46 -3.77 23.92 -5.50
CA SER A 46 -2.99 25.08 -5.94
C SER A 46 -3.47 25.68 -7.26
N ARG A 47 -4.11 24.86 -8.11
CA ARG A 47 -4.66 25.24 -9.41
C ARG A 47 -6.13 25.66 -9.33
N GLY A 48 -6.74 25.67 -8.14
CA GLY A 48 -8.15 26.03 -7.94
C GLY A 48 -9.16 24.91 -8.25
N TYR A 49 -8.69 23.66 -8.34
CA TYR A 49 -9.52 22.47 -8.55
C TYR A 49 -9.70 21.73 -7.22
N ASP A 50 -10.87 21.12 -7.01
CA ASP A 50 -11.10 20.27 -5.84
C ASP A 50 -10.52 18.87 -6.06
N PHE A 51 -9.85 18.33 -5.04
CA PHE A 51 -9.34 16.95 -5.06
C PHE A 51 -10.52 15.97 -5.01
N ASN A 52 -10.75 15.23 -6.09
CA ASN A 52 -11.80 14.23 -6.17
C ASN A 52 -11.21 12.83 -5.92
N GLY A 53 -11.31 12.37 -4.67
CA GLY A 53 -10.91 11.03 -4.24
C GLY A 53 -12.04 10.02 -4.35
N ASN A 54 -12.64 9.85 -5.53
CA ASN A 54 -13.74 8.90 -5.73
C ASN A 54 -13.21 7.47 -5.89
N ILE A 55 -12.78 6.85 -4.79
CA ILE A 55 -12.47 5.41 -4.75
C ILE A 55 -13.81 4.67 -4.62
N LYS A 56 -14.53 4.55 -5.74
CA LYS A 56 -15.71 3.68 -5.82
C LYS A 56 -15.26 2.29 -6.22
N LEU A 57 -15.20 1.37 -5.26
CA LEU A 57 -15.00 -0.07 -5.46
C LEU A 57 -16.23 -0.75 -6.10
N ASN A 58 -16.86 -0.13 -7.10
CA ASN A 58 -17.95 -0.75 -7.85
C ASN A 58 -17.40 -1.39 -9.13
N TRP A 59 -17.17 -2.70 -9.06
CA TRP A 59 -17.13 -3.58 -10.23
C TRP A 59 -18.44 -3.40 -11.03
N PRO A 60 -18.47 -3.22 -12.37
CA PRO A 60 -17.44 -3.47 -13.40
C PRO A 60 -16.76 -2.21 -13.94
N LYS A 61 -16.94 -1.03 -13.31
CA LYS A 61 -16.46 0.25 -13.83
C LYS A 61 -15.12 0.66 -13.24
N VAL A 62 -14.10 -0.16 -13.47
CA VAL A 62 -12.72 0.09 -13.00
C VAL A 62 -12.15 1.40 -13.57
N TRP A 63 -12.66 1.85 -14.72
CA TRP A 63 -12.26 3.08 -15.42
C TRP A 63 -12.84 4.38 -14.82
N GLU A 64 -13.84 4.28 -13.93
CA GLU A 64 -14.37 5.45 -13.20
C GLU A 64 -13.62 5.68 -11.86
N MET A 65 -12.68 4.80 -11.52
CA MET A 65 -11.80 4.93 -10.35
C MET A 65 -10.63 5.85 -10.70
N GLY A 66 -10.80 7.16 -10.52
CA GLY A 66 -9.76 8.15 -10.79
C GLY A 66 -9.52 9.04 -9.57
N ILE A 67 -8.27 9.10 -9.11
CA ILE A 67 -7.80 10.23 -8.31
C ILE A 67 -7.55 11.37 -9.29
N GLY A 68 -8.39 12.40 -9.26
CA GLY A 68 -8.39 13.46 -10.26
C GLY A 68 -8.64 14.83 -9.66
N CYS A 69 -8.18 15.87 -10.35
CA CYS A 69 -8.59 17.25 -10.09
C CYS A 69 -9.95 17.50 -10.76
N LYS A 70 -10.97 17.91 -10.01
CA LYS A 70 -12.28 18.30 -10.55
C LYS A 70 -12.38 19.83 -10.57
N ALA A 71 -12.84 20.40 -11.68
CA ALA A 71 -13.13 21.83 -11.75
C ALA A 71 -14.23 22.16 -10.73
N ARG A 72 -14.02 23.25 -9.98
CA ARG A 72 -14.96 23.73 -8.97
C ARG A 72 -16.31 24.10 -9.57
#